data_AF-W8QGH7-F1
#
_entry.id   AF-W8QGH7-F1
#
_cell.length_a   1.000
_cell.length_b   1.000
_cell.length_c   1.000
_cell.angle_alpha   90.00
_cell.angle_beta   90.00
_cell.angle_gamma   90.00
#
_symmetry.space_group_name_H-M   'P 1'
#
loop_
_entity.id
_entity.type
_entity.pdbx_description
1 polymer ?
#
loop_
_entity_poly.entity_id
_entity_poly.type
_entity_poly.pdbx_seq_one_letter_code
_entity_poly.pdbx_strand_id
1 'polypeptide(L)'
;MFKYFILRAQQQLFCYFCGILLALVLMLLLSPVSRGSEFYLVALSVALFWAGLALYTRHTDRMRKPEVSPQVHIRDGIQVVAMLPRHEKARLEWEILQDADVYRRQMLALLDLVQRCVSRGLIYAPAVMLAGLCFLAWGFPQDAVRVFSALREMPATDLVHQTGFVLRYVLLISVMSALIADVLAGRGLPNAFRRALLDRLPAEAKE
;
A
#
# COMPACT_ATOMS: atom_id res chain seq x y z
N MET A 1 -15.85 17.99 17.65
CA MET A 1 -15.47 17.33 16.37
C MET A 1 -13.94 17.22 16.21
N PHE A 2 -13.18 18.27 16.54
CA PHE A 2 -11.71 18.31 16.44
C PHE A 2 -10.93 17.36 17.38
N LYS A 3 -11.53 16.85 18.45
CA LYS A 3 -10.83 15.94 19.39
C LYS A 3 -10.29 14.66 18.72
N TYR A 4 -10.94 14.16 17.68
CA TYR A 4 -10.48 12.95 16.96
C TYR A 4 -9.38 13.23 15.93
N PHE A 5 -9.11 14.52 15.63
CA PHE A 5 -8.00 14.91 14.76
C PHE A 5 -6.66 14.98 15.52
N ILE A 6 -6.72 15.02 16.86
CA ILE A 6 -5.55 14.90 17.72
C ILE A 6 -5.16 13.43 17.81
N LEU A 7 -4.45 12.96 16.78
CA LEU A 7 -3.90 11.61 16.72
C LEU A 7 -2.71 11.48 17.67
N ARG A 8 -2.53 10.29 18.25
CA ARG A 8 -1.31 9.97 19.02
C ARG A 8 -0.09 9.93 18.10
N ALA A 9 1.10 10.10 18.66
CA ALA A 9 2.35 10.10 17.90
C ALA A 9 2.50 8.87 16.96
N GLN A 10 2.13 7.67 17.42
CA GLN A 10 2.22 6.44 16.59
C GLN A 10 1.21 6.42 15.43
N GLN A 11 0.01 6.97 15.63
CA GLN A 11 -1.00 7.11 14.59
C GLN A 11 -0.57 8.14 13.54
N GLN A 12 0.04 9.25 13.98
CA GLN A 12 0.63 10.24 13.09
C GLN A 12 1.76 9.63 12.26
N LEU A 13 2.72 8.93 12.89
CA LEU A 13 3.81 8.25 12.20
C LEU A 13 3.30 7.26 11.15
N PHE A 14 2.27 6.47 11.50
CA PHE A 14 1.63 5.56 10.55
C PHE A 14 0.99 6.30 9.36
N CYS A 15 0.27 7.39 9.61
CA CYS A 15 -0.31 8.22 8.55
C CYS A 15 0.76 8.85 7.65
N TYR A 16 1.86 9.34 8.23
CA TYR A 16 3.00 9.87 7.47
C TYR A 16 3.63 8.78 6.62
N PHE A 17 3.90 7.61 7.18
CA PHE A 17 4.51 6.50 6.47
C PHE A 17 3.65 6.04 5.28
N CYS A 18 2.36 5.77 5.52
CA CYS A 18 1.41 5.38 4.46
C CYS A 18 1.22 6.49 3.43
N GLY A 19 1.13 7.75 3.86
CA GLY A 19 0.99 8.90 2.99
C GLY A 19 2.20 9.14 2.10
N ILE A 20 3.42 9.00 2.63
CA ILE A 20 4.66 9.10 1.85
C ILE A 20 4.73 7.95 0.84
N LEU A 21 4.44 6.71 1.25
CA LEU A 21 4.43 5.57 0.32
C LEU A 21 3.43 5.76 -0.82
N LEU A 22 2.21 6.19 -0.50
CA LEU A 22 1.19 6.49 -1.52
C LEU A 22 1.64 7.61 -2.45
N ALA A 23 2.20 8.68 -1.90
CA ALA A 23 2.71 9.79 -2.69
C ALA A 23 3.85 9.37 -3.61
N LEU A 24 4.78 8.53 -3.15
CA LEU A 24 5.85 7.98 -3.98
C LEU A 24 5.29 7.16 -5.15
N VAL A 25 4.30 6.30 -4.90
CA VAL A 25 3.63 5.52 -5.95
C VAL A 25 2.92 6.44 -6.94
N LEU A 26 2.21 7.46 -6.46
CA LEU A 26 1.54 8.44 -7.31
C LEU A 26 2.54 9.25 -8.14
N MET A 27 3.65 9.69 -7.56
CA MET A 27 4.73 10.38 -8.30
C MET A 27 5.32 9.49 -9.39
N LEU A 28 5.52 8.19 -9.09
CA LEU A 28 6.00 7.18 -10.02
C LEU A 28 5.02 6.88 -11.17
N LEU A 29 3.72 6.98 -10.94
CA LEU A 29 2.69 6.77 -11.96
C LEU A 29 2.42 8.01 -12.81
N LEU A 30 2.34 9.19 -12.18
CA LEU A 30 1.82 10.40 -12.80
C LEU A 30 2.89 11.27 -13.45
N SER A 31 4.19 10.96 -13.29
CA SER A 31 5.33 11.77 -13.78
C SER A 31 5.09 13.27 -13.58
N PRO A 32 5.30 13.80 -12.36
CA PRO A 32 4.80 15.12 -11.98
C PRO A 32 5.14 16.19 -13.02
N VAL A 33 4.09 16.84 -13.55
CA VAL A 33 4.15 17.82 -14.65
C VAL A 33 4.90 19.09 -14.25
N SER A 34 5.02 19.39 -12.95
CA SER A 34 5.63 20.63 -12.46
C SER A 34 6.44 20.44 -11.17
N ARG A 35 7.55 21.19 -11.09
CA ARG A 35 8.38 21.35 -9.87
C ARG A 35 7.50 21.93 -8.76
N GLY A 36 7.33 21.18 -7.67
CA GLY A 36 6.51 21.56 -6.50
C GLY A 36 5.21 20.77 -6.34
N SER A 37 4.70 20.13 -7.40
CA SER A 37 3.53 19.23 -7.32
C SER A 37 3.76 18.03 -6.39
N GLU A 38 5.01 17.61 -6.24
CA GLU A 38 5.44 16.53 -5.36
C GLU A 38 5.09 16.80 -3.89
N PHE A 39 5.32 18.02 -3.41
CA PHE A 39 5.00 18.40 -2.04
C PHE A 39 3.49 18.34 -1.79
N TYR A 40 2.70 18.84 -2.74
CA TYR A 40 1.24 18.77 -2.64
C TYR A 40 0.73 17.33 -2.67
N LEU A 41 1.34 16.44 -3.46
CA LEU A 41 0.99 15.01 -3.48
C LEU A 41 1.26 14.35 -2.14
N VAL A 42 2.40 14.64 -1.50
CA VAL A 42 2.72 14.13 -0.16
C VAL A 42 1.74 14.68 0.87
N ALA A 43 1.55 16.00 0.90
CA ALA A 43 0.66 16.65 1.86
C ALA A 43 -0.78 16.14 1.73
N LEU A 44 -1.29 16.01 0.50
CA LEU A 44 -2.62 15.48 0.21
C LEU A 44 -2.75 14.02 0.63
N SER A 45 -1.76 13.18 0.31
CA SER A 45 -1.77 11.76 0.67
C SER A 45 -1.79 11.58 2.18
N VAL A 46 -0.94 12.29 2.90
CA VAL A 46 -0.91 12.28 4.37
C VAL A 46 -2.24 12.78 4.94
N ALA A 47 -2.78 13.89 4.41
CA ALA A 47 -4.06 14.44 4.86
C ALA A 47 -5.22 13.46 4.64
N LEU A 48 -5.25 12.73 3.53
CA LEU A 48 -6.24 11.69 3.27
C LEU A 48 -6.18 10.56 4.30
N PHE A 49 -4.99 10.03 4.60
CA PHE A 49 -4.84 8.99 5.63
C PHE A 49 -5.18 9.52 7.02
N TRP A 50 -4.81 10.75 7.35
CA TRP A 50 -5.14 11.39 8.62
C TRP A 50 -6.66 11.57 8.77
N ALA A 51 -7.32 12.12 7.76
CA ALA A 51 -8.77 12.30 7.75
C ALA A 51 -9.50 10.96 7.80
N GLY A 52 -9.04 9.96 7.03
CA GLY A 52 -9.57 8.61 7.04
C GLY A 52 -9.49 7.96 8.43
N LEU A 53 -8.33 8.07 9.09
CA LEU A 53 -8.15 7.53 10.43
C LEU A 53 -8.98 8.28 11.49
N ALA A 54 -9.07 9.61 11.40
CA ALA A 54 -9.90 10.42 12.29
C ALA A 54 -11.41 10.12 12.12
N LEU A 55 -11.86 9.89 10.89
CA LEU A 55 -13.23 9.48 10.61
C LEU A 55 -13.50 8.05 11.07
N TYR A 56 -12.54 7.14 10.89
CA TYR A 56 -12.65 5.75 11.34
C TYR A 56 -12.74 5.66 12.86
N THR A 57 -11.84 6.33 13.58
CA THR A 57 -11.86 6.39 15.05
C THR A 57 -13.17 6.98 15.56
N ARG A 58 -13.67 8.07 14.95
CA ARG A 58 -14.98 8.64 15.27
C ARG A 58 -16.13 7.66 15.02
N HIS A 59 -16.09 6.92 13.91
CA HIS A 59 -17.10 5.91 13.61
C HIS A 59 -17.10 4.82 14.68
N THR A 60 -15.93 4.27 15.02
CA THR A 60 -15.79 3.25 16.07
C THR A 60 -16.27 3.75 17.44
N ASP A 61 -15.96 5.00 17.82
CA ASP A 61 -16.44 5.58 19.09
C ASP A 61 -17.97 5.76 19.13
N ARG A 62 -18.59 6.11 18.00
CA ARG A 62 -20.06 6.17 17.90
C ARG A 62 -20.69 4.79 18.00
N MET A 63 -20.08 3.79 17.37
CA MET A 63 -20.56 2.40 17.33
C MET A 63 -20.36 1.65 18.65
N ARG A 64 -19.54 2.18 19.58
CA ARG A 64 -19.37 1.64 20.95
C ARG A 64 -20.54 1.97 21.90
N LYS A 65 -21.28 3.06 21.65
CA LYS A 65 -22.32 3.58 22.55
C LYS A 65 -23.75 2.99 22.43
N PRO A 66 -24.15 2.25 21.39
CA PRO A 66 -25.51 1.71 21.34
C PRO A 66 -25.62 0.43 22.19
N GLU A 67 -26.58 0.42 23.12
CA GLU A 67 -26.87 -0.70 24.04
C GLU A 67 -27.49 -1.93 23.34
N VAL A 68 -28.07 -1.76 22.16
CA VAL A 68 -28.60 -2.85 21.34
C VAL A 68 -28.03 -2.74 19.93
N SER A 69 -27.27 -3.75 19.50
CA SER A 69 -26.61 -3.74 18.20
C SER A 69 -26.73 -5.10 17.53
N PRO A 70 -26.98 -5.16 16.22
CA PRO A 70 -27.10 -6.43 15.51
C PRO A 70 -25.82 -7.26 15.65
N GLN A 71 -25.97 -8.58 15.72
CA GLN A 71 -24.84 -9.49 15.68
C GLN A 71 -24.10 -9.34 14.35
N VAL A 72 -22.76 -9.33 14.41
CA VAL A 72 -21.91 -9.23 13.24
C VAL A 72 -21.03 -10.47 13.20
N HIS A 73 -21.12 -11.19 12.08
CA HIS A 73 -20.20 -12.27 11.77
C HIS A 73 -18.83 -11.68 11.42
N ILE A 74 -17.82 -12.02 12.21
CA ILE A 74 -16.42 -11.75 11.93
C ILE A 74 -15.90 -12.92 11.11
N ARG A 75 -15.61 -12.67 9.84
CA ARG A 75 -15.03 -13.66 8.92
C ARG A 75 -13.52 -13.53 8.84
N ASP A 76 -12.81 -14.64 9.00
CA ASP A 76 -11.43 -14.81 8.57
C ASP A 76 -11.43 -15.47 7.17
N GLY A 77 -11.37 -14.64 6.13
CA GLY A 77 -11.39 -15.13 4.75
C GLY A 77 -12.76 -15.69 4.40
N ILE A 78 -12.84 -17.00 4.14
CA ILE A 78 -14.10 -17.69 3.81
C ILE A 78 -14.83 -18.16 5.08
N GLN A 79 -14.11 -18.38 6.19
CA GLN A 79 -14.68 -18.92 7.43
C GLN A 79 -15.18 -17.81 8.35
N VAL A 80 -16.34 -18.01 8.96
CA VAL A 80 -16.80 -17.18 10.09
C VAL A 80 -16.04 -17.65 11.32
N VAL A 81 -15.27 -16.77 11.95
CA VAL A 81 -14.42 -17.09 13.11
C VAL A 81 -15.06 -16.62 14.41
N ALA A 82 -15.95 -15.64 14.35
CA ALA A 82 -16.76 -15.30 15.51
C ALA A 82 -18.09 -14.64 15.17
N MET A 83 -19.09 -14.87 16.01
CA MET A 83 -20.29 -14.03 16.07
C MET A 83 -20.19 -13.13 17.29
N LEU A 84 -20.10 -11.83 17.07
CA LEU A 84 -20.00 -10.86 18.17
C LEU A 84 -21.01 -9.73 17.93
N PRO A 85 -21.72 -9.25 18.96
CA PRO A 85 -22.54 -8.06 18.80
C PRO A 85 -21.66 -6.87 18.39
N ARG A 86 -22.19 -6.05 17.47
CA ARG A 86 -21.42 -5.01 16.78
C ARG A 86 -20.79 -3.97 17.73
N HIS A 87 -21.38 -3.74 18.90
CA HIS A 87 -20.86 -2.82 19.91
C HIS A 87 -19.62 -3.37 20.63
N GLU A 88 -19.58 -4.67 20.92
CA GLU A 88 -18.39 -5.33 21.47
C GLU A 88 -17.25 -5.37 20.46
N LYS A 89 -17.56 -5.63 19.19
CA LYS A 89 -16.57 -5.55 18.11
C LYS A 89 -15.98 -4.15 18.01
N ALA A 90 -16.82 -3.12 18.03
CA ALA A 90 -16.38 -1.72 17.99
C ALA A 90 -15.55 -1.33 19.23
N ARG A 91 -15.84 -1.93 20.40
CA ARG A 91 -15.05 -1.73 21.62
C ARG A 91 -13.65 -2.37 21.50
N LEU A 92 -13.56 -3.60 21.01
CA LEU A 92 -12.29 -4.27 20.75
C LEU A 92 -11.46 -3.51 19.70
N GLU A 93 -12.08 -3.09 18.59
CA GLU A 93 -11.43 -2.27 17.58
C GLU A 93 -10.92 -0.95 18.16
N TRP A 94 -11.71 -0.28 19.01
CA TRP A 94 -11.30 0.95 19.68
C TRP A 94 -10.08 0.74 20.58
N GLU A 95 -10.04 -0.35 21.36
CA GLU A 95 -8.90 -0.70 22.20
C GLU A 95 -7.64 -0.99 21.36
N ILE A 96 -7.78 -1.69 20.24
CA ILE A 96 -6.69 -1.96 19.29
C ILE A 96 -6.19 -0.67 18.63
N LEU A 97 -7.09 0.24 18.25
CA LEU A 97 -6.74 1.55 17.67
C LEU A 97 -6.01 2.46 18.67
N GLN A 98 -6.13 2.21 19.96
CA GLN A 98 -5.36 2.93 20.98
C GLN A 98 -4.01 2.28 21.30
N ASP A 99 -3.79 1.05 20.84
CA ASP A 99 -2.59 0.26 21.12
C ASP A 99 -1.45 0.65 20.18
N ALA A 100 -0.44 1.31 20.76
CA ALA A 100 0.75 1.76 20.05
C ALA A 100 1.56 0.61 19.42
N ASP A 101 1.56 -0.57 20.04
CA ASP A 101 2.36 -1.69 19.60
C ASP A 101 1.79 -2.35 18.34
N VAL A 102 0.47 -2.24 18.13
CA VAL A 102 -0.17 -2.72 16.90
C VAL A 102 0.25 -1.84 15.72
N TYR A 103 0.28 -0.52 15.89
CA TYR A 103 0.79 0.41 14.87
C TYR A 103 2.27 0.15 14.57
N ARG A 104 3.10 -0.03 15.61
CA ARG A 104 4.52 -0.32 15.41
C ARG A 104 4.74 -1.63 14.65
N ARG A 105 4.03 -2.71 15.04
CA ARG A 105 4.09 -4.00 14.34
C ARG A 105 3.61 -3.89 12.90
N GLN A 106 2.52 -3.17 12.65
CA GLN A 106 2.04 -2.92 11.29
C GLN A 106 3.08 -2.17 10.45
N MET A 107 3.69 -1.13 11.02
CA MET A 107 4.66 -0.29 10.31
C MET A 107 5.94 -1.05 9.97
N LEU A 108 6.46 -1.86 10.91
CA LEU A 108 7.59 -2.75 10.66
C LEU A 108 7.28 -3.79 9.57
N ALA A 109 6.08 -4.38 9.61
CA ALA A 109 5.69 -5.36 8.60
C ALA A 109 5.51 -4.72 7.21
N LEU A 110 4.99 -3.49 7.15
CA LEU A 110 4.92 -2.73 5.90
C LEU A 110 6.32 -2.34 5.40
N LEU A 111 7.24 -1.95 6.28
CA LEU A 111 8.62 -1.65 5.92
C LEU A 111 9.30 -2.87 5.29
N ASP A 112 9.16 -4.03 5.92
CA ASP A 112 9.66 -5.30 5.41
C ASP A 112 9.03 -5.66 4.05
N LEU A 113 7.72 -5.43 3.87
CA LEU A 113 7.06 -5.62 2.57
C LEU A 113 7.65 -4.68 1.50
N VAL A 114 7.84 -3.40 1.82
CA VAL A 114 8.44 -2.42 0.91
C VAL A 114 9.86 -2.85 0.53
N GLN A 115 10.68 -3.23 1.51
CA GLN A 115 12.04 -3.70 1.28
C GLN A 115 12.07 -4.95 0.38
N ARG A 116 11.18 -5.93 0.63
CA ARG A 116 11.07 -7.13 -0.20
C ARG A 116 10.58 -6.82 -1.61
N CYS A 117 9.60 -5.93 -1.78
CA CYS A 117 9.10 -5.51 -3.09
C CYS A 117 10.18 -4.76 -3.89
N VAL A 118 10.89 -3.83 -3.25
CA VAL A 118 11.96 -3.04 -3.90
C VAL A 118 13.14 -3.94 -4.28
N SER A 119 13.61 -4.79 -3.37
CA SER A 119 14.73 -5.70 -3.65
C SER A 119 14.40 -6.68 -4.78
N ARG A 120 13.22 -7.30 -4.76
CA ARG A 120 12.78 -8.20 -5.84
C ARG A 120 12.56 -7.45 -7.14
N GLY A 121 11.94 -6.28 -7.09
CA GLY A 121 11.76 -5.43 -8.27
C GLY A 121 13.10 -5.08 -8.93
N LEU A 122 14.13 -4.79 -8.15
CA LEU A 122 15.47 -4.52 -8.66
C LEU A 122 16.13 -5.77 -9.26
N ILE A 123 15.99 -6.92 -8.60
CA ILE A 123 16.54 -8.21 -9.08
C ILE A 123 15.86 -8.66 -10.39
N TYR A 124 14.55 -8.47 -10.52
CA TYR A 124 13.80 -8.89 -11.71
C TYR A 124 13.81 -7.87 -12.85
N ALA A 125 14.27 -6.63 -12.61
CA ALA A 125 14.29 -5.59 -13.64
C ALA A 125 15.05 -5.99 -14.93
N PRO A 126 16.24 -6.63 -14.87
CA PRO A 126 16.92 -7.11 -16.07
C PRO A 126 16.11 -8.17 -16.83
N ALA A 127 15.43 -9.07 -16.11
CA ALA A 127 14.59 -10.09 -16.73
C ALA A 127 13.37 -9.46 -17.44
N VAL A 128 12.77 -8.43 -16.84
CA VAL A 128 11.68 -7.65 -17.45
C VAL A 128 12.17 -6.91 -18.70
N MET A 129 13.37 -6.32 -18.67
CA MET A 129 13.96 -5.69 -19.87
C MET A 129 14.15 -6.69 -21.01
N LEU A 130 14.74 -7.85 -20.71
CA LEU A 130 14.98 -8.89 -21.72
C LEU A 130 13.66 -9.42 -22.29
N ALA A 131 12.67 -9.69 -21.43
CA ALA A 131 11.35 -10.15 -21.86
C ALA A 131 10.64 -9.10 -22.75
N GLY A 132 10.70 -7.82 -22.37
CA GLY A 132 10.13 -6.73 -23.17
C GLY A 132 10.83 -6.58 -24.53
N LEU A 133 12.15 -6.73 -24.57
CA LEU A 133 12.95 -6.65 -25.79
C LEU A 133 12.69 -7.84 -26.72
N CYS A 134 12.59 -9.06 -26.17
CA CYS A 134 12.16 -10.25 -26.90
C CYS A 134 10.74 -10.11 -27.46
N PHE A 135 9.80 -9.58 -26.67
CA PHE A 135 8.43 -9.33 -27.12
C PHE A 135 8.38 -8.35 -28.28
N LEU A 136 9.15 -7.26 -28.19
CA LEU A 136 9.22 -6.24 -29.23
C LEU A 136 9.86 -6.78 -30.52
N ALA A 137 10.95 -7.54 -30.40
CA ALA A 137 11.62 -8.16 -31.54
C ALA A 137 10.77 -9.23 -32.25
N TRP A 138 9.98 -10.01 -31.50
CA TRP A 138 9.12 -11.06 -32.06
C TRP A 138 7.79 -10.50 -32.61
N GLY A 139 7.14 -9.62 -31.85
CA GLY A 139 5.81 -9.10 -32.19
C GLY A 139 5.85 -7.98 -33.24
N PHE A 140 6.86 -7.12 -33.20
CA PHE A 140 6.94 -5.91 -34.03
C PHE A 140 8.37 -5.71 -34.57
N PRO A 141 8.88 -6.61 -35.41
CA PRO A 141 10.28 -6.57 -35.85
C PRO A 141 10.65 -5.30 -36.61
N GLN A 142 9.72 -4.72 -37.38
CA GLN A 142 9.96 -3.47 -38.10
C GLN A 142 10.06 -2.26 -37.17
N ASP A 143 9.23 -2.19 -36.13
CA ASP A 143 9.27 -1.12 -35.14
C ASP A 143 10.49 -1.28 -34.23
N ALA A 144 10.92 -2.52 -33.95
CA ALA A 144 12.18 -2.79 -33.26
C ALA A 144 13.37 -2.15 -33.97
N VAL A 145 13.51 -2.41 -35.28
CA VAL A 145 14.60 -1.84 -36.10
C VAL A 145 14.54 -0.31 -36.09
N ARG A 146 13.35 0.29 -36.22
CA ARG A 146 13.16 1.75 -36.17
C ARG A 146 13.55 2.36 -34.82
N VAL A 147 13.19 1.71 -33.72
CA VAL A 147 13.54 2.17 -32.37
C VAL A 147 15.05 2.10 -32.15
N PHE A 148 15.70 1.00 -32.56
CA PHE A 148 17.15 0.86 -32.44
C PHE A 148 17.92 1.83 -33.34
N SER A 149 17.45 2.09 -34.57
CA SER A 149 18.07 3.09 -35.43
C SER A 149 17.91 4.50 -34.87
N ALA A 150 16.72 4.84 -34.36
CA ALA A 150 16.47 6.14 -33.72
C ALA A 150 17.33 6.35 -32.47
N LEU A 151 17.48 5.32 -31.63
CA LEU A 151 18.36 5.35 -30.45
C LEU A 151 19.83 5.59 -30.82
N ARG A 152 20.29 5.08 -31.97
CA ARG A 152 21.68 5.24 -32.43
C ARG A 152 21.97 6.66 -32.94
N GLU A 153 20.98 7.33 -33.50
CA GLU A 153 21.10 8.66 -34.07
C GLU A 153 20.79 9.79 -33.06
N MET A 154 20.26 9.44 -31.88
CA MET A 154 19.90 10.39 -30.84
C MET A 154 21.12 11.05 -30.18
N PRO A 155 21.03 12.35 -29.84
CA PRO A 155 22.07 13.03 -29.07
C PRO A 155 22.13 12.48 -27.64
N ALA A 156 23.31 12.53 -27.03
CA ALA A 156 23.57 11.91 -25.73
C ALA A 156 22.68 12.44 -24.59
N THR A 157 22.28 13.70 -24.63
CA THR A 157 21.38 14.31 -23.63
C THR A 157 19.99 13.70 -23.66
N ASP A 158 19.46 13.48 -24.87
CA ASP A 158 18.11 12.94 -25.07
C ASP A 158 18.10 11.44 -24.80
N LEU A 159 19.20 10.75 -25.16
CA LEU A 159 19.41 9.35 -24.85
C LEU A 159 19.39 9.09 -23.34
N VAL A 160 20.07 9.91 -22.54
CA VAL A 160 20.06 9.79 -21.06
C VAL A 160 18.66 10.02 -20.49
N HIS A 161 17.92 10.99 -21.01
CA HIS A 161 16.55 11.25 -20.56
C HIS A 161 15.60 10.08 -20.90
N GLN A 162 15.65 9.59 -22.14
CA GLN A 162 14.86 8.47 -22.63
C GLN A 162 15.18 7.17 -21.89
N THR A 163 16.46 6.86 -21.69
CA THR A 163 16.89 5.68 -20.94
C THR A 163 16.46 5.75 -19.47
N GLY A 164 16.53 6.92 -18.84
CA GLY A 164 15.99 7.14 -17.49
C GLY A 164 14.49 6.91 -17.41
N PHE A 165 13.73 7.36 -18.42
CA PHE A 165 12.29 7.11 -18.51
C PHE A 165 12.00 5.61 -18.65
N VAL A 166 12.64 4.92 -19.59
CA VAL A 166 12.47 3.47 -19.80
C VAL A 166 12.82 2.69 -18.53
N LEU A 167 13.95 2.99 -17.88
CA LEU A 167 14.37 2.32 -16.66
C LEU A 167 13.33 2.48 -15.54
N ARG A 168 12.73 3.66 -15.41
CA ARG A 168 11.66 3.91 -14.43
C ARG A 168 10.44 3.00 -14.67
N TYR A 169 9.97 2.87 -15.92
CA TYR A 169 8.82 2.00 -16.21
C TYR A 169 9.15 0.52 -16.03
N VAL A 170 10.34 0.09 -16.43
CA VAL A 170 10.82 -1.28 -16.19
C VAL A 170 10.81 -1.59 -14.69
N LEU A 171 11.35 -0.69 -13.87
CA LEU A 171 11.35 -0.84 -12.41
C LEU A 171 9.92 -0.87 -11.84
N LEU A 172 9.04 0.00 -12.33
CA LEU A 172 7.62 0.01 -11.93
C LEU A 172 6.95 -1.33 -12.24
N ILE A 173 7.08 -1.82 -13.48
CA ILE A 173 6.50 -3.11 -13.92
C ILE A 173 7.07 -4.26 -13.10
N SER A 174 8.37 -4.24 -12.84
CA SER A 174 9.05 -5.25 -12.03
C SER A 174 8.54 -5.27 -10.58
N VAL A 175 8.41 -4.11 -9.93
CA VAL A 175 7.85 -4.01 -8.58
C VAL A 175 6.38 -4.47 -8.55
N MET A 176 5.57 -4.05 -9.52
CA MET A 176 4.16 -4.45 -9.59
C MET A 176 4.00 -5.96 -9.80
N SER A 177 4.80 -6.56 -10.68
CA SER A 177 4.78 -8.01 -10.91
C SER A 177 5.20 -8.80 -9.67
N ALA A 178 6.24 -8.34 -8.96
CA ALA A 178 6.66 -8.94 -7.70
C ALA A 178 5.57 -8.85 -6.63
N LEU A 179 4.89 -7.70 -6.53
CA LEU A 179 3.79 -7.51 -5.58
C LEU A 179 2.58 -8.39 -5.90
N ILE A 180 2.23 -8.52 -7.19
CA ILE A 180 1.17 -9.44 -7.63
C ILE A 180 1.53 -10.89 -7.29
N ALA A 181 2.78 -11.29 -7.55
CA ALA A 181 3.25 -12.63 -7.21
C ALA A 181 3.20 -12.90 -5.70
N ASP A 182 3.56 -11.92 -4.86
CA ASP A 182 3.46 -12.04 -3.41
C ASP A 182 2.00 -12.13 -2.92
N VAL A 183 1.08 -11.40 -3.54
CA VAL A 183 -0.35 -11.51 -3.25
C VAL A 183 -0.88 -12.90 -3.63
N LEU A 184 -0.54 -13.40 -4.82
CA LEU A 184 -0.94 -14.74 -5.26
C LEU A 184 -0.33 -15.85 -4.39
N ALA A 185 0.88 -15.65 -3.88
CA ALA A 185 1.54 -16.59 -2.96
C ALA A 185 1.00 -16.52 -1.52
N GLY A 186 -0.04 -15.73 -1.24
CA GLY A 186 -0.58 -15.55 0.11
C GLY A 186 0.33 -14.78 1.07
N ARG A 187 1.41 -14.18 0.56
CA ARG A 187 2.35 -13.33 1.30
C ARG A 187 1.99 -11.85 1.19
N GLY A 188 0.70 -11.57 0.98
CA GLY A 188 0.16 -10.23 0.77
C GLY A 188 0.27 -9.31 1.97
N LEU A 189 -0.48 -8.21 1.94
CA LEU A 189 -0.38 -7.12 2.90
C LEU A 189 -0.45 -7.64 4.36
N PRO A 190 0.58 -7.41 5.19
CA PRO A 190 0.53 -7.80 6.58
C PRO A 190 -0.59 -7.03 7.28
N ASN A 191 -1.38 -7.72 8.11
CA ASN A 191 -2.50 -7.12 8.82
C ASN A 191 -2.40 -7.42 10.33
N ALA A 192 -1.56 -6.65 11.02
CA ALA A 192 -1.37 -6.74 12.46
C ALA A 192 -2.65 -6.38 13.23
N PHE A 193 -3.47 -5.47 12.70
CA PHE A 193 -4.77 -5.12 13.28
C PHE A 193 -5.72 -6.31 13.30
N ARG A 194 -5.78 -7.07 12.20
CA ARG A 194 -6.58 -8.29 12.11
C ARG A 194 -6.10 -9.37 13.07
N ARG A 195 -4.78 -9.58 13.17
CA ARG A 195 -4.22 -10.54 14.14
C ARG A 195 -4.53 -10.12 15.58
N ALA A 196 -4.31 -8.86 15.92
CA ALA A 196 -4.65 -8.33 17.24
C ALA A 196 -6.15 -8.43 17.56
N LEU A 197 -7.02 -8.31 16.55
CA LEU A 197 -8.45 -8.53 16.70
C LEU A 197 -8.75 -10.00 17.02
N LEU A 198 -8.19 -10.94 16.24
CA LEU A 198 -8.38 -12.37 16.43
C LEU A 198 -7.83 -12.88 17.78
N ASP A 199 -6.69 -12.35 18.21
CA ASP A 199 -6.06 -12.70 19.48
C ASP A 199 -6.89 -12.24 20.69
N ARG A 200 -7.66 -11.15 20.52
CA ARG A 200 -8.52 -10.57 21.58
C ARG A 200 -9.98 -11.02 21.48
N LEU A 201 -10.34 -11.89 20.52
CA LEU A 201 -11.68 -12.45 20.46
C LEU A 201 -11.92 -13.35 21.68
N PRO A 202 -13.05 -13.19 22.40
CA PRO A 202 -13.40 -14.06 23.51
C PRO A 202 -13.54 -15.51 23.04
N ALA A 203 -13.13 -16.47 23.87
CA ALA A 203 -13.18 -17.90 23.55
C ALA A 203 -14.61 -18.37 23.27
N GLU A 204 -15.61 -17.76 23.92
CA GLU A 204 -17.04 -18.02 23.75
C GLU A 204 -17.58 -17.59 22.39
N ALA A 205 -16.88 -16.71 21.66
CA ALA A 205 -17.29 -16.28 20.34
C ALA A 205 -16.70 -17.14 19.21
N LYS A 206 -15.77 -18.07 19.51
CA LYS A 206 -15.17 -19.01 18.56
C LYS A 206 -16.02 -20.28 18.46
N GLU A 207 -17.21 -20.17 17.86
CA GLU A 207 -18.04 -21.32 17.46
C GLU A 207 -17.85 -21.65 15.98
#